data_AF-A0A8J8AXV6-F1
#
_entry.id   AF-A0A8J8AXV6-F1
#
_cell.length_a   1.000
_cell.length_b   1.000
_cell.length_c   1.000
_cell.angle_alpha   90.00
_cell.angle_beta   90.00
_cell.angle_gamma   90.00
#
_symmetry.space_group_name_H-M   'P 1'
#
loop_
_entity.id
_entity.type
_entity.pdbx_description
1 polymer ?
#
loop_
_entity_poly.entity_id
_entity_poly.type
_entity_poly.pdbx_seq_one_letter_code
_entity_poly.pdbx_strand_id
1 'polypeptide(L)'
;MSARTLVLGLLCLWAALLPAPARALLVLSYHDIRDDVAPSGDPDRYAVSTANFAAHLDWLHAHGYTPVDVQAVLDARAGTAPLPDKAVLLTFDDGLRSTYTRAFPLLRAYGYPALVAVVSGWVDLAPGRVVPYGPRDFDRADFLTWAQLREMRASGLVEIASHSHDLHRGVPGNPQGNLTPAAITRIHDADAGSESEADYRARIDADLRASVAAIEAGAGARPRVMVWPYAAYSDVTNGIATALGMPLSFDLEGRSAEADLGERNRGSAESSDLGSLARLLMYDNPSVSDLVHELHRDLAREGMRAIQVDLDYVYDPDPAQTERNLDVLVERIRRIGPSHVFLQAFADPDGAGAAEA
;
A
#
# COMPACT_ATOMS: atom_id res chain seq x y z
N MET A 1 -54.38 40.34 21.13
CA MET A 1 -53.23 39.60 21.69
C MET A 1 -52.12 39.62 20.66
N SER A 2 -50.93 40.04 21.08
CA SER A 2 -49.83 40.56 20.25
C SER A 2 -49.00 39.46 19.58
N ALA A 3 -48.72 39.64 18.28
CA ALA A 3 -47.77 38.85 17.48
C ALA A 3 -46.32 39.15 17.92
N ARG A 4 -45.80 38.46 18.94
CA ARG A 4 -44.40 38.64 19.41
C ARG A 4 -43.83 37.36 20.07
N THR A 5 -43.91 36.21 19.41
CA THR A 5 -43.21 35.00 19.93
C THR A 5 -42.92 33.95 18.86
N LEU A 6 -42.30 34.32 17.73
CA LEU A 6 -41.92 33.34 16.70
C LEU A 6 -40.71 33.83 15.88
N VAL A 7 -39.62 34.21 16.54
CA VAL A 7 -38.35 34.53 15.85
C VAL A 7 -37.15 33.75 16.39
N LEU A 8 -37.26 33.04 17.52
CA LEU A 8 -36.12 32.27 18.08
C LEU A 8 -36.10 30.77 17.70
N GLY A 9 -37.04 30.27 16.90
CA GLY A 9 -37.08 28.85 16.51
C GLY A 9 -36.37 28.51 15.19
N LEU A 10 -36.00 29.51 14.37
CA LEU A 10 -35.54 29.28 13.00
C LEU A 10 -34.03 29.44 12.78
N LEU A 11 -33.26 29.81 13.81
CA LEU A 11 -31.80 29.92 13.72
C LEU A 11 -31.04 28.67 14.20
N CYS A 12 -31.69 27.76 14.92
CA CYS A 12 -31.05 26.50 15.36
C CYS A 12 -31.27 25.32 14.40
N LEU A 13 -32.13 25.45 13.38
CA LEU A 13 -32.43 24.36 12.45
C LEU A 13 -31.67 24.42 11.11
N TRP A 14 -30.75 25.38 10.95
CA TRP A 14 -29.89 25.46 9.75
C TRP A 14 -28.49 24.87 9.97
N ALA A 15 -28.09 24.60 11.22
CA ALA A 15 -26.81 23.98 11.52
C ALA A 15 -26.77 22.45 11.27
N ALA A 16 -27.90 21.83 10.90
CA ALA A 16 -28.03 20.38 10.79
C ALA A 16 -28.13 19.84 9.36
N LEU A 17 -27.89 20.67 8.34
CA LEU A 17 -28.01 20.28 6.92
C LEU A 17 -26.76 20.58 6.07
N LEU A 18 -25.66 20.99 6.69
CA LEU A 18 -24.37 20.90 5.99
C LEU A 18 -24.01 19.41 5.93
N PRO A 19 -23.79 18.82 4.73
CA PRO A 19 -23.14 17.52 4.68
C PRO A 19 -21.83 17.64 5.45
N ALA A 20 -21.52 16.66 6.30
CA ALA A 20 -20.21 16.61 6.93
C ALA A 20 -19.15 16.76 5.83
N PRO A 21 -18.13 17.63 6.00
CA PRO A 21 -17.12 17.81 4.97
C PRO A 21 -16.54 16.43 4.63
N ALA A 22 -16.58 16.08 3.36
CA ALA A 22 -16.11 14.79 2.88
C ALA A 22 -14.64 14.62 3.28
N ARG A 23 -14.37 13.61 4.11
CA ARG A 23 -13.06 13.29 4.71
C ARG A 23 -12.09 12.64 3.71
N ALA A 24 -12.15 13.03 2.44
CA ALA A 24 -11.39 12.36 1.39
C ALA A 24 -9.89 12.65 1.54
N LEU A 25 -9.12 11.59 1.74
CA LEU A 25 -7.66 11.61 1.68
C LEU A 25 -7.21 10.92 0.39
N LEU A 26 -6.45 11.63 -0.43
CA LEU A 26 -5.67 11.01 -1.50
C LEU A 26 -4.34 10.53 -0.93
N VAL A 27 -3.93 9.29 -1.18
CA VAL A 27 -2.58 8.82 -0.83
C VAL A 27 -1.85 8.45 -2.10
N LEU A 28 -0.69 9.05 -2.36
CA LEU A 28 0.14 8.78 -3.53
C LEU A 28 1.39 8.00 -3.10
N SER A 29 1.58 6.78 -3.61
CA SER A 29 2.75 5.94 -3.34
C SER A 29 3.77 6.05 -4.47
N TYR A 30 4.95 6.56 -4.12
CA TYR A 30 6.15 6.63 -4.96
C TYR A 30 7.20 5.63 -4.46
N HIS A 31 8.10 5.20 -5.35
CA HIS A 31 9.22 4.33 -5.00
C HIS A 31 10.53 5.03 -5.40
N ASP A 32 11.01 4.83 -6.63
CA ASP A 32 12.25 5.43 -7.11
C ASP A 32 11.98 6.74 -7.86
N ILE A 33 12.83 7.75 -7.62
CA ILE A 33 12.79 9.04 -8.32
C ILE A 33 14.14 9.28 -9.00
N ARG A 34 14.19 9.12 -10.33
CA ARG A 34 15.44 9.23 -11.10
C ARG A 34 15.36 10.25 -12.22
N ASP A 35 16.50 10.72 -12.71
CA ASP A 35 16.54 11.68 -13.82
C ASP A 35 16.52 10.98 -15.20
N ASP A 36 16.83 9.68 -15.23
CA ASP A 36 17.05 8.88 -16.44
C ASP A 36 15.91 7.89 -16.73
N VAL A 37 14.74 8.08 -16.12
CA VAL A 37 13.57 7.22 -16.34
C VAL A 37 13.05 7.40 -17.76
N ALA A 38 12.88 6.30 -18.50
CA ALA A 38 12.31 6.33 -19.83
C ALA A 38 10.85 6.81 -19.80
N PRO A 39 10.38 7.54 -20.84
CA PRO A 39 8.97 7.94 -20.93
C PRO A 39 8.00 6.74 -21.04
N SER A 40 8.47 5.60 -21.49
CA SER A 40 7.70 4.35 -21.56
C SER A 40 8.64 3.16 -21.60
N GLY A 41 8.24 2.05 -20.96
CA GLY A 41 9.01 0.80 -20.96
C GLY A 41 10.32 0.86 -20.19
N ASP A 42 10.41 1.70 -19.16
CA ASP A 42 11.55 1.66 -18.23
C ASP A 42 11.62 0.26 -17.59
N PRO A 43 12.82 -0.33 -17.44
CA PRO A 43 12.96 -1.61 -16.76
C PRO A 43 12.50 -1.56 -15.30
N ASP A 44 12.55 -0.39 -14.67
CA ASP A 44 11.93 -0.15 -13.37
C ASP A 44 10.57 0.53 -13.54
N ARG A 45 9.51 -0.27 -13.46
CA ARG A 45 8.14 0.20 -13.62
C ARG A 45 7.64 1.05 -12.45
N TYR A 46 8.36 1.07 -11.33
CA TYR A 46 8.01 1.87 -10.15
C TYR A 46 8.80 3.18 -10.09
N ALA A 47 9.73 3.40 -11.03
CA ALA A 47 10.45 4.65 -11.14
C ALA A 47 9.59 5.76 -11.76
N VAL A 48 9.66 6.94 -11.17
CA VAL A 48 9.10 8.19 -11.71
C VAL A 48 10.24 9.14 -12.00
N SER A 49 10.21 9.80 -13.15
CA SER A 49 11.23 10.79 -13.46
C SER A 49 11.15 11.97 -12.47
N THR A 50 12.30 12.55 -12.10
CA THR A 50 12.33 13.77 -11.26
C THR A 50 11.48 14.88 -11.88
N ALA A 51 11.46 14.99 -13.21
CA ALA A 51 10.64 15.94 -13.95
C ALA A 51 9.13 15.69 -13.77
N ASN A 52 8.66 14.45 -13.92
CA ASN A 52 7.25 14.12 -13.70
C ASN A 52 6.86 14.28 -12.23
N PHE A 53 7.71 13.87 -11.30
CA PHE A 53 7.47 14.08 -9.87
C PHE A 53 7.32 15.58 -9.54
N ALA A 54 8.22 16.43 -10.03
CA ALA A 54 8.09 17.89 -9.88
C ALA A 54 6.77 18.41 -10.48
N ALA A 55 6.41 17.94 -11.68
CA ALA A 55 5.15 18.30 -12.33
C ALA A 55 3.91 17.83 -11.54
N HIS A 56 3.97 16.68 -10.84
CA HIS A 56 2.92 16.25 -9.94
C HIS A 56 2.76 17.21 -8.76
N LEU A 57 3.86 17.65 -8.14
CA LEU A 57 3.81 18.62 -7.04
C LEU A 57 3.25 19.97 -7.50
N ASP A 58 3.71 20.47 -8.65
CA ASP A 58 3.18 21.69 -9.28
C ASP A 58 1.67 21.58 -9.53
N TRP A 59 1.22 20.43 -10.05
CA TRP A 59 -0.18 20.21 -10.33
C TRP A 59 -1.03 20.16 -9.06
N LEU A 60 -0.58 19.43 -8.03
CA LEU A 60 -1.25 19.37 -6.72
C LEU A 60 -1.40 20.78 -6.13
N HIS A 61 -0.31 21.57 -6.16
CA HIS A 61 -0.31 22.96 -5.71
C HIS A 61 -1.34 23.81 -6.47
N ALA A 62 -1.28 23.80 -7.81
CA ALA A 62 -2.13 24.61 -8.67
C ALA A 62 -3.62 24.25 -8.56
N HIS A 63 -3.95 23.01 -8.17
CA HIS A 63 -5.32 22.52 -8.07
C HIS A 63 -5.85 22.51 -6.63
N GLY A 64 -5.10 23.08 -5.68
CA GLY A 64 -5.52 23.28 -4.29
C GLY A 64 -5.56 22.01 -3.46
N TYR A 65 -4.75 21.00 -3.81
CA TYR A 65 -4.52 19.88 -2.90
C TYR A 65 -3.67 20.35 -1.72
N THR A 66 -3.99 19.84 -0.54
CA THR A 66 -3.30 20.19 0.70
C THR A 66 -2.51 18.98 1.19
N PRO A 67 -1.17 18.96 1.03
CA PRO A 67 -0.35 17.91 1.60
C PRO A 67 -0.46 17.87 3.13
N VAL A 68 -0.75 16.69 3.68
CA VAL A 68 -0.93 16.46 5.11
C VAL A 68 0.12 15.50 5.66
N ASP A 69 0.45 15.65 6.93
CA ASP A 69 1.32 14.72 7.64
C ASP A 69 0.51 13.55 8.24
N VAL A 70 1.23 12.59 8.81
CA VAL A 70 0.62 11.43 9.48
C VAL A 70 -0.19 11.83 10.71
N GLN A 71 0.17 12.91 11.40
CA GLN A 71 -0.56 13.35 12.59
C GLN A 71 -1.96 13.83 12.22
N ALA A 72 -2.11 14.61 11.15
CA ALA A 72 -3.41 15.04 10.65
C ALA A 72 -4.30 13.84 10.27
N VAL A 73 -3.73 12.79 9.69
CA VAL A 73 -4.46 11.54 9.38
C VAL A 73 -4.91 10.83 10.66
N LEU A 74 -4.04 10.73 11.66
CA LEU A 74 -4.37 10.14 12.96
C LEU A 74 -5.45 10.94 13.70
N ASP A 75 -5.38 12.27 13.68
CA ASP A 75 -6.35 13.15 14.32
C ASP A 75 -7.72 13.07 13.64
N ALA A 76 -7.74 13.00 12.30
CA ALA A 76 -8.97 12.79 11.53
C ALA A 76 -9.62 11.44 11.82
N ARG A 77 -8.81 10.38 11.92
CA ARG A 77 -9.27 9.05 12.32
C ARG A 77 -9.80 9.03 13.76
N ALA A 78 -9.16 9.74 14.67
CA ALA A 78 -9.61 9.87 16.06
C ALA A 78 -10.84 10.78 16.21
N GLY A 79 -11.25 11.49 15.16
CA GLY A 79 -12.35 12.46 15.20
C GLY A 79 -12.01 13.73 15.99
N THR A 80 -10.72 13.99 16.25
CA THR A 80 -10.26 15.15 17.02
C THR A 80 -10.06 16.39 16.15
N ALA A 81 -9.70 16.22 14.87
CA ALA A 81 -9.64 17.29 13.88
C ALA A 81 -9.92 16.75 12.47
N PRO A 82 -10.75 17.41 11.64
CA PRO A 82 -10.98 16.96 10.27
C PRO A 82 -9.74 17.18 9.39
N LEU A 83 -9.61 16.38 8.33
CA LEU A 83 -8.67 16.69 7.25
C LEU A 83 -9.09 17.97 6.50
N PRO A 84 -8.14 18.73 5.92
CA PRO A 84 -8.46 19.81 5.00
C PRO A 84 -9.12 19.27 3.73
N ASP A 85 -9.84 20.14 3.01
CA ASP A 85 -10.34 19.83 1.68
C ASP A 85 -9.18 19.45 0.75
N LYS A 86 -9.41 18.43 -0.09
CA LYS A 86 -8.39 17.87 -1.00
C LYS A 86 -7.09 17.49 -0.29
N ALA A 87 -7.19 16.89 0.90
CA ALA A 87 -6.03 16.36 1.60
C ALA A 87 -5.29 15.33 0.76
N VAL A 88 -3.96 15.42 0.74
CA VAL A 88 -3.09 14.44 0.08
C VAL A 88 -1.94 14.01 1.00
N LEU A 89 -1.72 12.71 1.14
CA LEU A 89 -0.54 12.16 1.79
C LEU A 89 0.42 11.63 0.71
N LEU A 90 1.64 12.16 0.71
CA LEU A 90 2.71 11.67 -0.17
C LEU A 90 3.49 10.58 0.58
N THR A 91 3.60 9.39 0.00
CA THR A 91 4.37 8.27 0.57
C THR A 91 5.50 7.84 -0.36
N PHE A 92 6.65 7.51 0.21
CA PHE A 92 7.80 6.95 -0.49
C PHE A 92 8.16 5.62 0.16
N ASP A 93 8.09 4.55 -0.59
CA ASP A 93 8.30 3.20 -0.09
C ASP A 93 9.77 2.77 -0.26
N ASP A 94 10.12 1.58 0.24
CA ASP A 94 11.43 0.91 0.13
C ASP A 94 12.65 1.54 0.81
N GLY A 95 12.64 2.84 1.06
CA GLY A 95 13.78 3.55 1.62
C GLY A 95 14.92 3.73 0.61
N LEU A 96 14.59 3.97 -0.66
CA LEU A 96 15.56 4.27 -1.72
C LEU A 96 16.24 5.62 -1.51
N ARG A 97 17.53 5.70 -1.85
CA ARG A 97 18.35 6.90 -1.69
C ARG A 97 17.86 8.07 -2.52
N SER A 98 17.23 7.81 -3.67
CA SER A 98 16.59 8.80 -4.53
C SER A 98 15.58 9.66 -3.78
N THR A 99 14.87 9.11 -2.80
CA THR A 99 13.97 9.86 -1.92
C THR A 99 14.70 11.00 -1.22
N TYR A 100 15.95 10.81 -0.77
CA TYR A 100 16.74 11.88 -0.17
C TYR A 100 17.40 12.81 -1.21
N THR A 101 17.90 12.26 -2.32
CA THR A 101 18.70 13.05 -3.28
C THR A 101 17.89 13.76 -4.35
N ARG A 102 16.62 13.38 -4.56
CA ARG A 102 15.73 13.91 -5.60
C ARG A 102 14.40 14.40 -5.03
N ALA A 103 13.69 13.57 -4.27
CA ALA A 103 12.36 13.94 -3.77
C ALA A 103 12.43 14.97 -2.62
N PHE A 104 13.26 14.73 -1.60
CA PHE A 104 13.32 15.54 -0.39
C PHE A 104 13.69 17.03 -0.63
N PRO A 105 14.61 17.39 -1.53
CA PRO A 105 14.85 18.80 -1.88
C PRO A 105 13.60 19.50 -2.43
N LEU A 106 12.80 18.81 -3.26
CA LEU A 106 11.55 19.33 -3.79
C LEU A 106 10.51 19.44 -2.66
N LEU A 107 10.31 18.40 -1.85
CA LEU A 107 9.41 18.46 -0.69
C LEU A 107 9.74 19.63 0.23
N ARG A 108 11.02 19.91 0.50
CA ARG A 108 11.46 21.09 1.26
C ARG A 108 11.14 22.41 0.57
N ALA A 109 11.34 22.50 -0.74
CA ALA A 109 11.03 23.72 -1.50
C ALA A 109 9.54 24.06 -1.46
N TYR A 110 8.67 23.05 -1.45
CA TYR A 110 7.21 23.21 -1.35
C TYR A 110 6.70 23.29 0.10
N GLY A 111 7.49 22.85 1.08
CA GLY A 111 7.04 22.68 2.46
C GLY A 111 6.04 21.53 2.63
N TYR A 112 6.14 20.50 1.78
CA TYR A 112 5.19 19.39 1.74
C TYR A 112 5.60 18.28 2.70
N PRO A 113 4.75 17.90 3.67
CA PRO A 113 4.99 16.72 4.49
C PRO A 113 4.90 15.44 3.64
N ALA A 114 5.63 14.42 4.08
CA ALA A 114 5.63 13.10 3.46
C ALA A 114 5.88 12.00 4.49
N LEU A 115 5.51 10.77 4.12
CA LEU A 115 5.85 9.55 4.83
C LEU A 115 6.92 8.80 4.03
N VAL A 116 7.96 8.31 4.70
CA VAL A 116 8.99 7.44 4.10
C VAL A 116 9.00 6.11 4.83
N ALA A 117 8.56 5.05 4.15
CA ALA A 117 8.57 3.70 4.67
C ALA A 117 9.86 2.99 4.29
N VAL A 118 10.56 2.43 5.27
CA VAL A 118 11.87 1.82 5.05
C VAL A 118 11.84 0.33 5.34
N VAL A 119 12.44 -0.47 4.45
CA VAL A 119 12.81 -1.85 4.77
C VAL A 119 14.07 -1.77 5.60
N SER A 120 13.95 -1.94 6.91
CA SER A 120 15.08 -1.66 7.82
C SER A 120 16.29 -2.57 7.57
N GLY A 121 16.08 -3.81 7.11
CA GLY A 121 17.16 -4.71 6.68
C GLY A 121 17.92 -4.23 5.44
N TRP A 122 17.28 -3.44 4.55
CA TRP A 122 17.94 -2.82 3.40
C TRP A 122 18.72 -1.56 3.79
N VAL A 123 18.17 -0.78 4.74
CA VAL A 123 18.91 0.35 5.34
C VAL A 123 20.12 -0.13 6.15
N ASP A 124 20.07 -1.30 6.76
CA ASP A 124 21.21 -1.93 7.46
C ASP A 124 21.93 -2.98 6.61
N LEU A 125 21.78 -2.93 5.29
CA LEU A 125 22.36 -3.92 4.38
C LEU A 125 23.88 -4.04 4.59
N ALA A 126 24.33 -5.24 4.97
CA ALA A 126 25.72 -5.49 5.28
C ALA A 126 26.64 -5.29 4.05
N PRO A 127 27.90 -4.84 4.24
CA PRO A 127 28.84 -4.68 3.14
C PRO A 127 28.99 -5.95 2.29
N GLY A 128 28.96 -5.80 0.97
CA GLY A 128 29.08 -6.90 0.01
C GLY A 128 27.79 -7.72 -0.21
N ARG A 129 26.68 -7.36 0.46
CA ARG A 129 25.35 -7.90 0.15
C ARG A 129 24.65 -7.03 -0.89
N VAL A 130 23.76 -7.68 -1.63
CA VAL A 130 22.90 -7.03 -2.63
C VAL A 130 21.45 -7.48 -2.46
N VAL A 131 20.54 -6.66 -2.97
CA VAL A 131 19.10 -6.92 -3.05
C VAL A 131 18.71 -6.97 -4.54
N PRO A 132 18.05 -8.04 -5.02
CA PRO A 132 17.54 -8.10 -6.38
C PRO A 132 16.33 -7.16 -6.51
N TYR A 133 16.57 -5.92 -6.94
CA TYR A 133 15.58 -4.85 -6.96
C TYR A 133 15.79 -3.92 -8.16
N GLY A 134 14.73 -3.56 -8.89
CA GLY A 134 14.84 -2.64 -10.02
C GLY A 134 15.64 -3.23 -11.21
N PRO A 135 16.36 -2.41 -12.00
CA PRO A 135 16.98 -2.85 -13.26
C PRO A 135 18.31 -3.60 -13.08
N ARG A 136 18.85 -3.63 -11.86
CA ARG A 136 20.11 -4.30 -11.49
C ARG A 136 20.06 -4.68 -10.02
N ASP A 137 20.99 -5.48 -9.54
CA ASP A 137 21.15 -5.68 -8.11
C ASP A 137 21.50 -4.35 -7.40
N PHE A 138 20.81 -4.07 -6.29
CA PHE A 138 21.01 -2.88 -5.47
C PHE A 138 21.93 -3.21 -4.31
N ASP A 139 22.87 -2.31 -4.03
CA ASP A 139 23.76 -2.41 -2.89
C ASP A 139 23.41 -1.38 -1.82
N ARG A 140 24.23 -1.32 -0.75
CA ARG A 140 23.96 -0.41 0.36
C ARG A 140 23.89 1.05 -0.08
N ALA A 141 24.59 1.47 -1.12
CA ALA A 141 24.61 2.86 -1.57
C ALA A 141 23.28 3.29 -2.22
N ASP A 142 22.45 2.35 -2.65
CA ASP A 142 21.15 2.59 -3.29
C ASP A 142 20.03 2.88 -2.28
N PHE A 143 20.25 2.58 -1.00
CA PHE A 143 19.29 2.81 0.08
C PHE A 143 19.66 4.01 0.95
N LEU A 144 18.66 4.59 1.60
CA LEU A 144 18.84 5.65 2.60
C LEU A 144 19.77 5.22 3.73
N THR A 145 20.44 6.18 4.34
CA THR A 145 21.19 5.99 5.57
C THR A 145 20.40 6.48 6.78
N TRP A 146 20.65 5.90 7.95
CA TRP A 146 20.07 6.41 9.19
C TRP A 146 20.40 7.89 9.42
N ALA A 147 21.57 8.36 8.98
CA ALA A 147 21.91 9.79 9.03
C ALA A 147 20.98 10.64 8.15
N GLN A 148 20.71 10.21 6.91
CA GLN A 148 19.77 10.88 6.01
C GLN A 148 18.34 10.84 6.55
N LEU A 149 17.89 9.70 7.08
CA LEU A 149 16.57 9.57 7.71
C LEU A 149 16.41 10.51 8.90
N ARG A 150 17.44 10.65 9.75
CA ARG A 150 17.45 11.64 10.84
C ARG A 150 17.38 13.06 10.33
N GLU A 151 18.10 13.42 9.27
CA GLU A 151 18.04 14.75 8.68
C GLU A 151 16.64 15.06 8.12
N MET A 152 16.06 14.12 7.38
CA MET A 152 14.71 14.24 6.82
C MET A 152 13.67 14.43 7.92
N ARG A 153 13.76 13.65 9.00
CA ARG A 153 12.89 13.80 10.17
C ARG A 153 13.12 15.13 10.90
N ALA A 154 14.38 15.54 11.09
CA ALA A 154 14.72 16.78 11.77
C ALA A 154 14.24 18.04 11.03
N SER A 155 13.91 17.93 9.73
CA SER A 155 13.28 19.03 8.99
C SER A 155 11.82 19.26 9.38
N GLY A 156 11.20 18.35 10.14
CA GLY A 156 9.78 18.39 10.50
C GLY A 156 8.81 18.04 9.38
N LEU A 157 9.30 17.65 8.20
CA LEU A 157 8.44 17.31 7.05
C LEU A 157 8.21 15.81 6.89
N VAL A 158 9.14 14.98 7.37
CA VAL A 158 9.14 13.55 7.06
C VAL A 158 8.86 12.71 8.29
N GLU A 159 7.79 11.91 8.21
CA GLU A 159 7.55 10.79 9.12
C GLU A 159 8.26 9.53 8.59
N ILE A 160 8.95 8.79 9.47
CA ILE A 160 9.55 7.50 9.13
C ILE A 160 8.62 6.37 9.53
N ALA A 161 8.26 5.52 8.58
CA ALA A 161 7.39 4.36 8.74
C ALA A 161 8.14 3.04 8.56
N SER A 162 7.57 1.95 9.09
CA SER A 162 8.08 0.60 8.84
C SER A 162 7.60 0.11 7.49
N HIS A 163 8.53 -0.46 6.70
CA HIS A 163 8.23 -1.31 5.56
C HIS A 163 8.71 -2.75 5.81
N SER A 164 8.59 -3.20 7.07
CA SER A 164 9.15 -4.45 7.62
C SER A 164 10.68 -4.43 7.78
N HIS A 165 11.23 -5.50 8.35
CA HIS A 165 12.68 -5.71 8.41
C HIS A 165 13.19 -6.54 7.23
N ASP A 166 12.57 -7.70 6.98
CA ASP A 166 12.93 -8.67 5.95
C ASP A 166 11.69 -9.37 5.34
N LEU A 167 10.51 -8.75 5.39
CA LEU A 167 9.29 -9.30 4.75
C LEU A 167 9.10 -8.82 3.31
N HIS A 168 9.96 -7.92 2.81
CA HIS A 168 9.91 -7.46 1.42
C HIS A 168 10.55 -8.44 0.43
N ARG A 169 10.01 -9.67 0.40
CA ARG A 169 10.45 -10.74 -0.50
C ARG A 169 9.36 -11.80 -0.68
N GLY A 170 9.52 -12.61 -1.73
CA GLY A 170 8.76 -13.83 -1.90
C GLY A 170 9.31 -14.96 -1.03
N VAL A 171 8.41 -15.81 -0.51
CA VAL A 171 8.73 -17.07 0.15
C VAL A 171 7.91 -18.21 -0.46
N PRO A 172 8.41 -19.45 -0.46
CA PRO A 172 7.63 -20.59 -0.94
C PRO A 172 6.38 -20.74 -0.08
N GLY A 173 5.20 -20.71 -0.73
CA GLY A 173 3.91 -20.87 -0.08
C GLY A 173 3.29 -22.26 -0.23
N ASN A 174 3.85 -23.10 -1.10
CA ASN A 174 3.30 -24.41 -1.44
C ASN A 174 4.41 -25.42 -1.85
N PRO A 175 4.07 -26.72 -1.99
CA PRO A 175 5.03 -27.76 -2.39
C PRO A 175 5.66 -27.56 -3.77
N GLN A 176 5.02 -26.80 -4.65
CA GLN A 176 5.53 -26.48 -5.99
C GLN A 176 6.62 -25.40 -5.94
N GLY A 177 6.80 -24.74 -4.80
CA GLY A 177 7.80 -23.69 -4.62
C GLY A 177 7.38 -22.33 -5.17
N ASN A 178 6.07 -22.10 -5.41
CA ASN A 178 5.59 -20.80 -5.85
C ASN A 178 5.84 -19.76 -4.75
N LEU A 179 6.44 -18.63 -5.15
CA LEU A 179 6.77 -17.56 -4.22
C LEU A 179 5.58 -16.61 -4.05
N THR A 180 5.21 -16.36 -2.80
CA THR A 180 4.18 -15.38 -2.41
C THR A 180 4.73 -14.44 -1.33
N PRO A 181 4.15 -13.24 -1.13
CA PRO A 181 4.67 -12.26 -0.19
C PRO A 181 4.87 -12.82 1.23
N ALA A 182 6.07 -12.61 1.81
CA ALA A 182 6.46 -13.20 3.09
C ALA A 182 5.58 -12.82 4.27
N ALA A 183 4.95 -11.63 4.22
CA ALA A 183 4.10 -11.12 5.28
C ALA A 183 2.82 -11.96 5.48
N ILE A 184 2.24 -12.51 4.41
CA ILE A 184 0.94 -13.22 4.46
C ILE A 184 1.05 -14.73 4.25
N THR A 185 2.26 -15.22 3.99
CA THR A 185 2.49 -16.61 3.60
C THR A 185 3.00 -17.40 4.79
N ARG A 186 2.38 -18.55 5.07
CA ARG A 186 2.99 -19.60 5.90
C ARG A 186 4.02 -20.32 5.04
N ILE A 187 5.28 -20.26 5.44
CA ILE A 187 6.38 -20.78 4.61
C ILE A 187 6.23 -22.29 4.46
N HIS A 188 6.29 -22.80 3.25
CA HIS A 188 6.34 -24.23 2.98
C HIS A 188 7.78 -24.68 2.79
N ASP A 189 8.22 -25.62 3.63
CA ASP A 189 9.50 -26.30 3.51
C ASP A 189 9.28 -27.73 2.98
N ALA A 190 10.14 -28.19 2.07
CA ALA A 190 9.98 -29.48 1.43
C ALA A 190 10.11 -30.67 2.39
N ASP A 191 10.89 -30.53 3.45
CA ASP A 191 11.16 -31.59 4.43
C ASP A 191 10.27 -31.46 5.68
N ALA A 192 10.03 -30.23 6.13
CA ALA A 192 9.27 -29.93 7.35
C ALA A 192 7.78 -29.64 7.12
N GLY A 193 7.35 -29.47 5.87
CA GLY A 193 5.99 -29.10 5.51
C GLY A 193 5.69 -27.61 5.75
N SER A 194 4.42 -27.27 5.86
CA SER A 194 4.00 -25.88 6.04
C SER A 194 4.20 -25.39 7.47
N GLU A 195 4.72 -24.18 7.60
CA GLU A 195 4.91 -23.44 8.85
C GLU A 195 3.62 -23.44 9.69
N SER A 196 3.76 -23.74 10.98
CA SER A 196 2.64 -23.72 11.90
C SER A 196 2.11 -22.29 12.09
N GLU A 197 0.86 -22.15 12.53
CA GLU A 197 0.33 -20.81 12.83
C GLU A 197 1.13 -20.08 13.92
N ALA A 198 1.62 -20.83 14.91
CA ALA A 198 2.42 -20.27 16.00
C ALA A 198 3.76 -19.74 15.50
N ASP A 199 4.44 -20.50 14.63
CA ASP A 199 5.73 -20.10 14.07
C ASP A 199 5.58 -18.92 13.10
N TYR A 200 4.52 -18.93 12.27
CA TYR A 200 4.15 -17.80 11.42
C TYR A 200 3.98 -16.50 12.24
N ARG A 201 3.16 -16.54 13.30
CA ARG A 201 2.94 -15.38 14.17
C ARG A 201 4.24 -14.92 14.84
N ALA A 202 5.06 -15.86 15.30
CA ALA A 202 6.35 -15.56 15.94
C ALA A 202 7.33 -14.90 14.96
N ARG A 203 7.40 -15.38 13.71
CA ARG A 203 8.23 -14.79 12.65
C ARG A 203 7.81 -13.37 12.32
N ILE A 204 6.50 -13.12 12.14
CA ILE A 204 5.99 -11.77 11.87
C ILE A 204 6.25 -10.82 13.04
N ASP A 205 5.98 -11.25 14.29
CA ASP A 205 6.26 -10.42 15.47
C ASP A 205 7.75 -10.10 15.62
N ALA A 206 8.64 -11.08 15.40
CA ALA A 206 10.08 -10.89 15.46
C ALA A 206 10.58 -9.89 14.40
N ASP A 207 10.10 -10.01 13.16
CA ASP A 207 10.45 -9.11 12.07
C ASP A 207 10.04 -7.66 12.37
N LEU A 208 8.78 -7.44 12.75
CA LEU A 208 8.27 -6.11 13.02
C LEU A 208 8.94 -5.50 14.27
N ARG A 209 9.27 -6.29 15.29
CA ARG A 209 10.09 -5.81 16.42
C ARG A 209 11.48 -5.38 16.00
N ALA A 210 12.12 -6.12 15.10
CA ALA A 210 13.42 -5.74 14.55
C ALA A 210 13.33 -4.42 13.78
N SER A 211 12.28 -4.25 12.96
CA SER A 211 12.01 -2.99 12.25
C SER A 211 11.79 -1.81 13.20
N VAL A 212 10.93 -1.97 14.22
CA VAL A 212 10.67 -0.94 15.24
C VAL A 212 11.96 -0.56 15.96
N ALA A 213 12.76 -1.54 16.39
CA ALA A 213 14.02 -1.30 17.09
C ALA A 213 15.05 -0.58 16.22
N ALA A 214 15.19 -0.99 14.96
CA ALA A 214 16.11 -0.38 14.01
C ALA A 214 15.73 1.07 13.71
N ILE A 215 14.43 1.35 13.46
CA ILE A 215 13.94 2.71 13.20
C ILE A 215 14.07 3.59 14.46
N GLU A 216 13.74 3.08 15.64
CA GLU A 216 13.87 3.81 16.90
C GLU A 216 15.34 4.21 17.17
N ALA A 217 16.27 3.26 17.02
CA ALA A 217 17.69 3.51 17.22
C ALA A 217 18.31 4.39 16.12
N GLY A 218 17.92 4.16 14.86
CA GLY A 218 18.51 4.78 13.69
C GLY A 218 17.96 6.15 13.37
N ALA A 219 16.63 6.33 13.39
CA ALA A 219 15.94 7.57 13.06
C ALA A 219 15.49 8.40 14.28
N GLY A 220 15.56 7.82 15.49
CA GLY A 220 15.29 8.54 16.74
C GLY A 220 13.81 8.70 17.09
N ALA A 221 12.94 7.88 16.51
CA ALA A 221 11.53 7.76 16.91
C ALA A 221 10.99 6.39 16.57
N ARG A 222 10.05 5.90 17.38
CA ARG A 222 9.30 4.69 17.06
C ARG A 222 8.36 4.94 15.87
N PRO A 223 8.31 4.05 14.87
CA PRO A 223 7.35 4.18 13.78
C PRO A 223 5.93 4.02 14.32
N ARG A 224 5.00 4.80 13.75
CA ARG A 224 3.55 4.73 14.06
C ARG A 224 2.73 4.16 12.91
N VAL A 225 3.41 3.80 11.83
CA VAL A 225 2.80 3.44 10.56
C VAL A 225 3.51 2.23 9.98
N MET A 226 2.72 1.27 9.50
CA MET A 226 3.16 0.07 8.80
C MET A 226 2.69 0.14 7.35
N VAL A 227 3.63 0.27 6.42
CA VAL A 227 3.35 0.09 5.00
C VAL A 227 3.69 -1.36 4.67
N TRP A 228 2.75 -2.13 4.15
CA TRP A 228 3.00 -3.55 3.86
C TRP A 228 3.69 -3.73 2.51
N PRO A 229 4.81 -4.48 2.45
CA PRO A 229 5.40 -4.90 1.17
C PRO A 229 4.34 -5.51 0.26
N TYR A 230 4.28 -5.04 -1.00
CA TYR A 230 3.29 -5.47 -1.99
C TYR A 230 1.81 -5.25 -1.60
N ALA A 231 1.53 -4.45 -0.56
CA ALA A 231 0.25 -4.40 0.15
C ALA A 231 -0.27 -5.77 0.61
N ALA A 232 0.64 -6.71 0.88
CA ALA A 232 0.27 -8.01 1.40
C ALA A 232 0.11 -7.95 2.92
N TYR A 233 -1.13 -7.98 3.39
CA TYR A 233 -1.46 -8.02 4.82
C TYR A 233 -2.63 -8.94 5.14
N SER A 234 -2.82 -9.18 6.43
CA SER A 234 -3.93 -9.95 7.00
C SER A 234 -4.33 -9.36 8.35
N ASP A 235 -5.47 -9.77 8.90
CA ASP A 235 -5.85 -9.38 10.27
C ASP A 235 -4.80 -9.77 11.30
N VAL A 236 -4.11 -10.90 11.09
CA VAL A 236 -3.03 -11.35 11.97
C VAL A 236 -1.86 -10.36 11.94
N THR A 237 -1.40 -9.97 10.76
CA THR A 237 -0.23 -9.10 10.62
C THR A 237 -0.56 -7.67 11.06
N ASN A 238 -1.75 -7.16 10.75
CA ASN A 238 -2.24 -5.86 11.23
C ASN A 238 -2.42 -5.83 12.75
N GLY A 239 -2.91 -6.93 13.34
CA GLY A 239 -3.02 -7.07 14.80
C GLY A 239 -1.66 -6.99 15.49
N ILE A 240 -0.65 -7.66 14.96
CA ILE A 240 0.73 -7.61 15.47
C ILE A 240 1.31 -6.19 15.30
N ALA A 241 1.19 -5.57 14.12
CA ALA A 241 1.67 -4.21 13.87
C ALA A 241 1.03 -3.20 14.84
N THR A 242 -0.28 -3.30 15.06
CA THR A 242 -1.03 -2.46 16.02
C THR A 242 -0.51 -2.64 17.44
N ALA A 243 -0.30 -3.90 17.88
CA ALA A 243 0.25 -4.20 19.20
C ALA A 243 1.67 -3.65 19.42
N LEU A 244 2.42 -3.44 18.33
CA LEU A 244 3.75 -2.83 18.33
C LEU A 244 3.74 -1.30 18.19
N GLY A 245 2.55 -0.68 18.19
CA GLY A 245 2.40 0.78 18.13
C GLY A 245 2.31 1.35 16.72
N MET A 246 2.04 0.52 15.71
CA MET A 246 1.81 0.92 14.32
C MET A 246 0.35 0.68 13.90
N PRO A 247 -0.63 1.46 14.43
CA PRO A 247 -2.06 1.24 14.16
C PRO A 247 -2.53 1.73 12.79
N LEU A 248 -1.68 2.45 12.05
CA LEU A 248 -1.97 2.92 10.71
C LEU A 248 -1.28 2.03 9.68
N SER A 249 -2.06 1.49 8.75
CA SER A 249 -1.57 0.74 7.60
C SER A 249 -2.31 1.14 6.33
N PHE A 250 -1.73 0.77 5.19
CA PHE A 250 -2.21 1.14 3.86
C PHE A 250 -2.36 -0.11 2.98
N ASP A 251 -3.31 -0.06 2.05
CA ASP A 251 -3.42 -1.03 0.95
C ASP A 251 -2.85 -0.45 -0.36
N LEU A 252 -2.97 -1.23 -1.43
CA LEU A 252 -2.80 -0.80 -2.83
C LEU A 252 -4.08 -1.04 -3.64
N GLU A 253 -5.18 -1.43 -2.98
CA GLU A 253 -6.46 -1.78 -3.63
C GLU A 253 -7.28 -0.52 -3.97
N GLY A 254 -7.08 0.57 -3.24
CA GLY A 254 -7.85 1.78 -3.45
C GLY A 254 -7.24 2.72 -4.49
N ARG A 255 -7.58 2.48 -5.76
CA ARG A 255 -7.58 3.54 -6.76
C ARG A 255 -8.86 4.36 -6.57
N SER A 256 -8.71 5.60 -6.10
CA SER A 256 -9.79 6.59 -5.93
C SER A 256 -11.06 6.12 -5.20
N ALA A 257 -10.93 5.36 -4.10
CA ALA A 257 -12.02 5.31 -3.13
C ALA A 257 -11.91 6.57 -2.26
N GLU A 258 -13.04 7.25 -1.98
CA GLU A 258 -13.13 8.14 -0.83
C GLU A 258 -12.49 7.39 0.34
N ALA A 259 -11.38 7.89 0.89
CA ALA A 259 -10.73 7.22 2.01
C ALA A 259 -11.76 7.06 3.12
N ASP A 260 -12.24 5.83 3.32
CA ASP A 260 -13.14 5.52 4.41
C ASP A 260 -12.29 5.55 5.66
N LEU A 261 -12.26 6.70 6.34
CA LEU A 261 -11.57 6.87 7.62
C LEU A 261 -12.31 6.16 8.77
N GLY A 262 -13.02 5.06 8.48
CA GLY A 262 -13.82 4.28 9.43
C GLY A 262 -15.23 4.80 9.66
N GLU A 263 -15.86 5.45 8.67
CA GLU A 263 -17.22 5.98 8.78
C GLU A 263 -18.33 5.07 8.21
N ARG A 264 -18.06 4.15 7.28
CA ARG A 264 -19.13 3.26 6.75
C ARG A 264 -19.60 2.18 7.74
N ASN A 265 -18.80 1.84 8.76
CA ASN A 265 -19.09 0.75 9.69
C ASN A 265 -19.54 1.15 11.11
N ARG A 266 -20.04 2.38 11.32
CA ARG A 266 -20.65 2.73 12.63
C ARG A 266 -21.98 2.02 12.93
N GLY A 267 -22.52 1.24 11.98
CA GLY A 267 -23.81 0.54 12.10
C GLY A 267 -23.74 -0.99 12.27
N SER A 268 -22.59 -1.63 12.05
CA SER A 268 -22.42 -3.08 12.20
C SER A 268 -21.39 -3.37 13.27
N ALA A 269 -21.81 -3.97 14.38
CA ALA A 269 -20.99 -4.28 15.54
C ALA A 269 -19.92 -5.39 15.29
N GLU A 270 -19.53 -5.66 14.03
CA GLU A 270 -18.66 -6.80 13.69
C GLU A 270 -17.46 -6.50 12.76
N SER A 271 -17.21 -5.26 12.32
CA SER A 271 -15.92 -4.94 11.70
C SER A 271 -15.56 -3.46 11.83
N SER A 272 -14.73 -3.18 12.85
CA SER A 272 -13.90 -1.99 12.84
C SER A 272 -12.93 -2.13 11.67
N ASP A 273 -13.26 -1.54 10.52
CA ASP A 273 -12.42 -1.59 9.31
C ASP A 273 -11.21 -0.67 9.55
N LEU A 274 -10.27 -1.18 10.34
CA LEU A 274 -9.15 -0.46 10.94
C LEU A 274 -7.88 -0.58 10.08
N GLY A 275 -7.97 -1.14 8.87
CA GLY A 275 -6.86 -1.85 8.24
C GLY A 275 -6.17 -1.20 7.04
N SER A 276 -6.82 -0.35 6.23
CA SER A 276 -6.12 0.15 5.04
C SER A 276 -6.69 1.44 4.45
N LEU A 277 -5.83 2.45 4.37
CA LEU A 277 -6.06 3.58 3.48
C LEU A 277 -5.60 3.20 2.07
N ALA A 278 -6.52 3.37 1.13
CA ALA A 278 -6.33 3.37 -0.31
C ALA A 278 -5.10 4.17 -0.78
N ARG A 279 -4.15 3.53 -1.47
CA ARG A 279 -3.02 4.23 -2.13
C ARG A 279 -3.06 4.11 -3.64
N LEU A 280 -2.93 5.25 -4.31
CA LEU A 280 -2.66 5.29 -5.74
C LEU A 280 -1.17 5.08 -5.97
N LEU A 281 -0.83 3.92 -6.50
CA LEU A 281 0.52 3.55 -6.90
C LEU A 281 0.96 4.32 -8.14
N MET A 282 2.09 5.00 -8.06
CA MET A 282 2.73 5.62 -9.22
C MET A 282 3.49 4.55 -9.99
N TYR A 283 3.09 4.33 -11.25
CA TYR A 283 3.53 3.20 -12.05
C TYR A 283 3.72 3.60 -13.51
N ASP A 284 4.78 3.06 -14.14
CA ASP A 284 5.20 3.35 -15.51
C ASP A 284 5.43 4.85 -15.78
N ASN A 285 6.09 5.56 -14.86
CA ASN A 285 6.50 6.98 -15.00
C ASN A 285 5.34 7.91 -15.48
N PRO A 286 4.20 7.95 -14.76
CA PRO A 286 3.01 8.63 -15.25
C PRO A 286 3.26 10.13 -15.40
N SER A 287 2.69 10.73 -16.44
CA SER A 287 2.61 12.18 -16.57
C SER A 287 1.47 12.74 -15.72
N VAL A 288 1.39 14.08 -15.59
CA VAL A 288 0.23 14.74 -14.98
C VAL A 288 -1.09 14.34 -15.66
N SER A 289 -1.09 14.13 -16.98
CA SER A 289 -2.31 13.71 -17.69
C SER A 289 -2.75 12.31 -17.27
N ASP A 290 -1.81 11.39 -17.07
CA ASP A 290 -2.09 10.02 -16.64
C ASP A 290 -2.56 10.00 -15.19
N LEU A 291 -1.91 10.78 -14.31
CA LEU A 291 -2.32 10.97 -12.93
C LEU A 291 -3.77 11.51 -12.85
N VAL A 292 -4.07 12.56 -13.60
CA VAL A 292 -5.43 13.16 -13.63
C VAL A 292 -6.45 12.17 -14.17
N HIS A 293 -6.09 11.39 -15.19
CA HIS A 293 -6.96 10.34 -15.71
C HIS A 293 -7.32 9.32 -14.63
N GLU A 294 -6.31 8.79 -13.92
CA GLU A 294 -6.53 7.81 -12.85
C GLU A 294 -7.33 8.41 -11.69
N LEU A 295 -7.12 9.69 -11.33
CA LEU A 295 -7.88 10.35 -10.25
C LEU A 295 -9.38 10.55 -10.56
N HIS A 296 -9.75 10.65 -11.84
CA HIS A 296 -11.14 10.86 -12.27
C HIS A 296 -11.79 9.60 -12.85
N ARG A 297 -11.11 8.46 -12.78
CA ARG A 297 -11.56 7.20 -13.33
C ARG A 297 -12.72 6.64 -12.50
N ASP A 298 -13.88 6.46 -13.13
CA ASP A 298 -15.06 5.88 -12.46
C ASP A 298 -15.06 4.36 -12.61
N LEU A 299 -14.50 3.66 -11.63
CA LEU A 299 -14.40 2.20 -11.61
C LEU A 299 -15.76 1.50 -11.63
N ALA A 300 -16.81 2.13 -11.09
CA ALA A 300 -18.15 1.55 -11.10
C ALA A 300 -18.70 1.43 -12.54
N ARG A 301 -18.18 2.22 -13.48
CA ARG A 301 -18.55 2.16 -14.90
C ARG A 301 -17.76 1.15 -15.71
N GLU A 302 -16.67 0.59 -15.17
CA GLU A 302 -15.83 -0.35 -15.92
C GLU A 302 -16.47 -1.73 -16.04
N GLY A 303 -17.39 -2.07 -15.13
CA GLY A 303 -18.08 -3.36 -15.11
C GLY A 303 -17.15 -4.55 -14.83
N MET A 304 -17.73 -5.69 -14.48
CA MET A 304 -16.98 -6.92 -14.28
C MET A 304 -16.95 -7.75 -15.56
N ARG A 305 -15.74 -8.07 -16.04
CA ARG A 305 -15.49 -9.05 -17.09
C ARG A 305 -14.85 -10.27 -16.41
N ALA A 306 -15.66 -11.24 -16.02
CA ALA A 306 -15.19 -12.43 -15.31
C ALA A 306 -15.00 -13.61 -16.27
N ILE A 307 -14.01 -14.44 -15.96
CA ILE A 307 -13.89 -15.80 -16.49
C ILE A 307 -13.87 -16.78 -15.32
N GLN A 308 -14.55 -17.91 -15.46
CA GLN A 308 -14.43 -19.02 -14.51
C GLN A 308 -13.33 -19.97 -15.00
N VAL A 309 -12.46 -20.36 -14.07
CA VAL A 309 -11.43 -21.38 -14.30
C VAL A 309 -11.73 -22.54 -13.38
N ASP A 310 -11.98 -23.67 -14.00
CA ASP A 310 -12.19 -24.96 -13.35
C ASP A 310 -10.84 -25.68 -13.31
N LEU A 311 -10.37 -25.99 -12.09
CA LEU A 311 -9.05 -26.58 -11.88
C LEU A 311 -9.01 -28.06 -12.25
N ASP A 312 -10.16 -28.74 -12.31
CA ASP A 312 -10.24 -30.14 -12.73
C ASP A 312 -9.80 -30.31 -14.20
N TYR A 313 -9.96 -29.27 -15.02
CA TYR A 313 -9.46 -29.24 -16.41
C TYR A 313 -8.01 -28.76 -16.57
N VAL A 314 -7.45 -28.14 -15.54
CA VAL A 314 -6.08 -27.60 -15.56
C VAL A 314 -5.09 -28.62 -15.00
N TYR A 315 -5.51 -29.34 -13.96
CA TYR A 315 -4.71 -30.35 -13.29
C TYR A 315 -4.34 -31.51 -14.22
N ASP A 316 -3.09 -31.96 -14.12
CA ASP A 316 -2.60 -33.20 -14.70
C ASP A 316 -1.66 -33.89 -13.70
N PRO A 317 -1.71 -35.23 -13.54
CA PRO A 317 -0.77 -35.96 -12.69
C PRO A 317 0.70 -35.76 -13.05
N ASP A 318 1.03 -35.43 -14.30
CA ASP A 318 2.37 -34.99 -14.71
C ASP A 318 2.53 -33.47 -14.41
N PRO A 319 3.41 -33.07 -13.47
CA PRO A 319 3.65 -31.66 -13.16
C PRO A 319 4.07 -30.85 -14.40
N ALA A 320 4.85 -31.46 -15.31
CA ALA A 320 5.26 -30.76 -16.53
C ALA A 320 4.09 -30.52 -17.48
N GLN A 321 3.07 -31.38 -17.47
CA GLN A 321 1.84 -31.17 -18.23
C GLN A 321 0.93 -30.12 -17.57
N THR A 322 0.85 -30.10 -16.23
CA THR A 322 0.16 -29.04 -15.49
C THR A 322 0.75 -27.66 -15.83
N GLU A 323 2.07 -27.50 -15.84
CA GLU A 323 2.73 -26.24 -16.24
C GLU A 323 2.35 -25.83 -17.67
N ARG A 324 2.33 -26.77 -18.62
CA ARG A 324 1.87 -26.51 -19.99
C ARG A 324 0.41 -26.07 -20.04
N ASN A 325 -0.46 -26.67 -19.22
CA ASN A 325 -1.87 -26.30 -19.14
C ASN A 325 -2.04 -24.88 -18.57
N LEU A 326 -1.25 -24.52 -17.54
CA LEU A 326 -1.20 -23.19 -16.96
C LEU A 326 -0.71 -22.15 -17.97
N ASP A 327 0.33 -22.42 -18.76
CA ASP A 327 0.81 -21.53 -19.82
C ASP A 327 -0.30 -21.20 -20.83
N VAL A 328 -1.03 -22.23 -21.28
CA VAL A 328 -2.15 -22.06 -22.21
C VAL A 328 -3.28 -21.25 -21.58
N LEU A 329 -3.56 -21.46 -20.29
CA LEU A 329 -4.57 -20.71 -19.54
C LEU A 329 -4.17 -19.24 -19.39
N VAL A 330 -2.93 -18.94 -19.01
CA VAL A 330 -2.41 -17.59 -18.84
C VAL A 330 -2.47 -16.81 -20.17
N GLU A 331 -2.03 -17.41 -21.28
CA GLU A 331 -2.14 -16.79 -22.60
C GLU A 331 -3.60 -16.56 -23.01
N ARG A 332 -4.51 -17.48 -22.66
CA ARG A 332 -5.94 -17.29 -22.89
C ARG A 332 -6.49 -16.12 -22.06
N ILE A 333 -6.17 -16.04 -20.78
CA ILE A 333 -6.57 -14.94 -19.88
C ILE A 333 -6.04 -13.62 -20.44
N ARG A 334 -4.75 -13.55 -20.80
CA ARG A 334 -4.12 -12.37 -21.40
C ARG A 334 -4.84 -11.92 -22.67
N ARG A 335 -5.19 -12.84 -23.56
CA ARG A 335 -5.87 -12.53 -24.82
C ARG A 335 -7.31 -12.07 -24.63
N ILE A 336 -8.03 -12.65 -23.66
CA ILE A 336 -9.42 -12.27 -23.35
C ILE A 336 -9.46 -10.92 -22.63
N GLY A 337 -8.45 -10.64 -21.79
CA GLY A 337 -8.42 -9.48 -20.91
C GLY A 337 -9.65 -9.42 -20.00
N PRO A 338 -9.94 -10.45 -19.19
CA PRO A 338 -10.94 -10.33 -18.13
C PRO A 338 -10.41 -9.38 -17.04
N SER A 339 -11.32 -8.74 -16.31
CA SER A 339 -10.97 -8.02 -15.10
C SER A 339 -10.89 -8.94 -13.88
N HIS A 340 -11.57 -10.10 -13.91
CA HIS A 340 -11.65 -11.04 -12.79
C HIS A 340 -11.52 -12.49 -13.26
N VAL A 341 -10.88 -13.33 -12.44
CA VAL A 341 -10.83 -14.78 -12.62
C VAL A 341 -11.45 -15.43 -11.39
N PHE A 342 -12.55 -16.16 -11.57
CA PHE A 342 -13.14 -16.99 -10.52
C PHE A 342 -12.53 -18.39 -10.63
N LEU A 343 -11.57 -18.66 -9.76
CA LEU A 343 -10.85 -19.92 -9.70
C LEU A 343 -11.61 -20.89 -8.79
N GLN A 344 -11.96 -22.07 -9.32
CA GLN A 344 -12.56 -23.15 -8.53
C GLN A 344 -11.54 -23.63 -7.49
N ALA A 345 -11.96 -23.69 -6.23
CA ALA A 345 -11.12 -24.09 -5.10
C ALA A 345 -11.54 -25.43 -4.48
N PHE A 346 -12.31 -26.22 -5.23
CA PHE A 346 -12.80 -27.56 -4.89
C PHE A 346 -12.70 -28.46 -6.13
N ALA A 347 -12.72 -29.78 -5.95
CA ALA A 347 -12.83 -30.73 -7.05
C ALA A 347 -14.28 -31.21 -7.18
N ASP A 348 -14.82 -31.23 -8.40
CA ASP A 348 -16.12 -31.83 -8.74
C ASP A 348 -16.06 -32.41 -10.17
N PRO A 349 -15.15 -33.37 -10.42
CA PRO A 349 -14.85 -33.82 -11.78
C PRO A 349 -16.01 -34.61 -12.41
N ASP A 350 -16.92 -35.17 -11.59
CA ASP A 350 -18.10 -35.89 -12.05
C ASP A 350 -19.35 -35.00 -12.18
N GLY A 351 -19.29 -33.75 -11.72
CA GLY A 351 -20.37 -32.77 -11.78
C GLY A 351 -21.57 -33.15 -10.91
N ALA A 352 -21.37 -33.97 -9.87
CA ALA A 352 -22.43 -34.38 -8.96
C ALA A 352 -22.86 -33.25 -8.00
N GLY A 353 -22.10 -32.15 -7.94
CA GLY A 353 -22.37 -31.00 -7.08
C GLY A 353 -21.93 -31.22 -5.63
N ALA A 354 -21.10 -32.23 -5.38
CA ALA A 354 -20.45 -32.48 -4.10
C ALA A 354 -18.94 -32.26 -4.27
N ALA A 355 -18.36 -31.37 -3.46
CA ALA A 355 -16.92 -31.19 -3.45
C ALA A 355 -16.24 -32.50 -2.98
N GLU A 356 -15.42 -33.08 -3.85
CA GLU A 356 -14.53 -34.18 -3.50
C GLU A 356 -13.25 -33.61 -2.87
N ALA A 357 -12.73 -34.30 -1.85
CA ALA A 357 -11.59 -33.86 -1.03
C ALA A 357 -10.28 -34.52 -1.46
#